data_AF-A0A1E1WAS0-F1
#
_entry.id   AF-A0A1E1WAS0-F1
#
_cell.length_a   1.000
_cell.length_b   1.000
_cell.length_c   1.000
_cell.angle_alpha   90.00
_cell.angle_beta   90.00
_cell.angle_gamma   90.00
#
_symmetry.space_group_name_H-M   'P 1'
#
loop_
_entity.id
_entity.type
_entity.pdbx_description
1 polymer ?
#
loop_
_entity_poly.entity_id
_entity_poly.type
_entity_poly.pdbx_seq_one_letter_code
_entity_poly.pdbx_strand_id
1 'polypeptide(L)'
;MWSVLVVLTVLVLMYHTEAGDKATTSARKAYHILGALVFLTGILNDVPFMVLASGISAGIIILLEALRLSRIEPISAALQAAFDIYCDEKDCGVLAMTPIYLYFGLACPLALVPWRGSKMELELMSGVLATGIGDTAASWFGHRYGVNYWPGSSRTMEGTAFNVGLQMVAVYFLHLFEWLDAPHWVVRTGVAAAVSALVEAQTQQVD
;
A
#
# COMPACT_ATOMS: atom_id res chain seq x y z
N MET A 1 -17.32 10.78 -2.26
CA MET A 1 -16.82 9.40 -2.49
C MET A 1 -15.53 9.15 -1.71
N TRP A 2 -14.46 9.93 -1.91
CA TRP A 2 -13.20 9.80 -1.16
C TRP A 2 -13.37 9.92 0.36
N SER A 3 -14.08 10.96 0.85
CA SER A 3 -14.35 11.14 2.28
C SER A 3 -15.12 9.98 2.91
N VAL A 4 -16.02 9.33 2.16
CA VAL A 4 -16.76 8.14 2.62
C VAL A 4 -15.82 6.96 2.80
N LEU A 5 -14.85 6.75 1.89
CA LEU A 5 -13.85 5.70 2.03
C LEU A 5 -12.93 5.93 3.22
N VAL A 6 -12.53 7.19 3.47
CA VAL A 6 -11.75 7.56 4.66
C VAL A 6 -12.55 7.27 5.93
N VAL A 7 -13.79 7.74 6.01
CA VAL A 7 -14.67 7.50 7.17
C VAL A 7 -14.90 6.00 7.37
N LEU A 8 -15.20 5.26 6.32
CA LEU A 8 -15.39 3.81 6.40
C LEU A 8 -14.12 3.10 6.90
N THR A 9 -12.94 3.51 6.42
CA THR A 9 -11.66 2.95 6.87
C THR A 9 -11.46 3.21 8.37
N VAL A 10 -11.74 4.42 8.84
CA VAL A 10 -11.67 4.78 10.27
C VAL A 10 -12.68 3.97 11.09
N LEU A 11 -13.92 3.83 10.63
CA LEU A 11 -14.94 3.05 11.34
C LEU A 11 -14.59 1.57 11.45
N VAL A 12 -14.05 0.97 10.39
CA VAL A 12 -13.59 -0.43 10.39
C VAL A 12 -12.42 -0.62 11.35
N LEU A 13 -11.48 0.34 11.40
CA LEU A 13 -10.37 0.35 12.37
C LEU A 13 -10.88 0.47 13.81
N MET A 14 -11.81 1.38 14.07
CA MET A 14 -12.38 1.56 15.41
C MET A 14 -13.08 0.29 15.88
N TYR A 15 -13.91 -0.30 15.02
CA TYR A 15 -14.64 -1.53 15.33
C TYR A 15 -13.71 -2.70 15.70
N HIS A 16 -12.64 -2.93 14.92
CA HIS A 16 -11.68 -3.99 15.23
C HIS A 16 -10.85 -3.70 16.47
N THR A 17 -10.52 -2.43 16.72
CA THR A 17 -9.75 -2.03 17.91
C THR A 17 -10.57 -2.19 19.18
N GLU A 18 -11.86 -1.81 19.16
CA GLU A 18 -12.78 -1.97 20.29
C GLU A 18 -13.10 -3.44 20.59
N ALA A 19 -13.14 -4.30 19.56
CA ALA A 19 -13.36 -5.73 19.76
C ALA A 19 -12.22 -6.41 20.53
N GLY A 20 -11.00 -5.86 20.52
CA GLY A 20 -9.84 -6.38 21.24
C GLY A 20 -9.28 -7.71 20.71
N ASP A 21 -9.90 -8.28 19.67
CA ASP A 21 -9.47 -9.51 19.02
C ASP A 21 -8.25 -9.25 18.14
N LYS A 22 -7.24 -10.11 18.23
CA LYS A 22 -6.05 -10.03 17.37
C LYS A 22 -6.48 -10.02 15.90
N ALA A 23 -6.01 -9.03 15.15
CA ALA A 23 -6.37 -8.84 13.76
C ALA A 23 -6.02 -10.09 12.94
N THR A 24 -6.99 -10.59 12.20
CA THR A 24 -6.80 -11.72 11.28
C THR A 24 -5.98 -11.27 10.07
N THR A 25 -5.35 -12.23 9.38
CA THR A 25 -4.66 -11.96 8.11
C THR A 25 -5.59 -11.34 7.07
N SER A 26 -6.89 -11.70 7.06
CA SER A 26 -7.87 -11.09 6.17
C SER A 26 -8.16 -9.64 6.54
N ALA A 27 -8.27 -9.29 7.83
CA ALA A 27 -8.42 -7.90 8.27
C ALA A 27 -7.20 -7.06 7.87
N ARG A 28 -5.98 -7.58 8.06
CA ARG A 28 -4.74 -6.91 7.61
C ARG A 28 -4.74 -6.61 6.10
N LYS A 29 -5.14 -7.59 5.28
CA LYS A 29 -5.27 -7.41 3.82
C LYS A 29 -6.38 -6.44 3.43
N ALA A 30 -7.49 -6.40 4.17
CA ALA A 30 -8.55 -5.42 3.95
C ALA A 30 -8.02 -3.98 4.12
N TYR A 31 -7.16 -3.71 5.10
CA TYR A 31 -6.53 -2.40 5.26
C TYR A 31 -5.59 -2.02 4.11
N HIS A 32 -4.87 -2.99 3.54
CA HIS A 32 -4.04 -2.76 2.35
C HIS A 32 -4.90 -2.31 1.16
N ILE A 33 -6.00 -3.02 0.92
CA ILE A 33 -6.95 -2.69 -0.15
C ILE A 33 -7.61 -1.33 0.10
N LEU A 34 -8.08 -1.07 1.33
CA LEU A 34 -8.69 0.21 1.70
C LEU A 34 -7.72 1.38 1.53
N GLY A 35 -6.47 1.23 1.98
CA GLY A 35 -5.42 2.23 1.79
C GLY A 35 -5.17 2.51 0.32
N ALA A 36 -4.98 1.46 -0.50
CA ALA A 36 -4.80 1.61 -1.94
C ALA A 36 -6.00 2.31 -2.61
N LEU A 37 -7.23 2.02 -2.18
CA LEU A 37 -8.45 2.68 -2.70
C LEU A 37 -8.54 4.16 -2.30
N VAL A 38 -8.18 4.51 -1.06
CA VAL A 38 -8.14 5.91 -0.61
C VAL A 38 -7.12 6.71 -1.42
N PHE A 39 -5.93 6.15 -1.66
CA PHE A 39 -4.91 6.78 -2.51
C PHE A 39 -5.35 6.85 -3.97
N LEU A 40 -5.85 5.75 -4.55
CA LEU A 40 -6.32 5.70 -5.93
C LEU A 40 -7.38 6.77 -6.19
N THR A 41 -8.43 6.78 -5.36
CA THR A 41 -9.53 7.74 -5.52
C THR A 41 -9.07 9.16 -5.19
N GLY A 42 -8.16 9.37 -4.24
CA GLY A 42 -7.61 10.69 -3.93
C GLY A 42 -6.85 11.27 -5.12
N ILE A 43 -5.93 10.49 -5.69
CA ILE A 43 -5.13 10.86 -6.87
C ILE A 43 -6.04 11.16 -8.08
N LEU A 44 -7.07 10.33 -8.30
CA LEU A 44 -8.03 10.54 -9.39
C LEU A 44 -8.86 11.81 -9.26
N ASN A 45 -9.13 12.28 -8.04
CA ASN A 45 -10.01 13.43 -7.80
C ASN A 45 -9.24 14.75 -7.68
N ASP A 46 -8.19 14.79 -6.87
CA ASP A 46 -7.44 16.01 -6.57
C ASP A 46 -6.02 15.68 -6.08
N VAL A 47 -5.05 15.70 -7.00
CA VAL A 47 -3.64 15.42 -6.69
C VAL A 47 -3.06 16.41 -5.68
N PRO A 48 -3.18 17.75 -5.84
CA PRO A 48 -2.68 18.70 -4.83
C PRO A 48 -3.21 18.43 -3.42
N PHE A 49 -4.52 18.19 -3.28
CA PHE A 49 -5.11 17.87 -1.99
C PHE A 49 -4.58 16.53 -1.45
N MET A 50 -4.46 15.51 -2.30
CA MET A 50 -3.93 14.22 -1.90
C MET A 50 -2.46 14.30 -1.44
N VAL A 51 -1.63 15.11 -2.12
CA VAL A 51 -0.25 15.40 -1.71
C VAL A 51 -0.24 16.02 -0.31
N LEU A 52 -1.05 17.08 -0.07
CA LEU A 52 -1.15 17.70 1.24
C LEU A 52 -1.62 16.72 2.33
N ALA A 53 -2.70 15.97 2.04
CA ALA A 53 -3.27 14.99 2.96
C ALA A 53 -2.26 13.88 3.32
N SER A 54 -1.48 13.42 2.34
CA SER A 54 -0.40 12.44 2.56
C SER A 54 0.77 13.03 3.36
N GLY A 55 1.10 14.31 3.19
CA GLY A 55 2.12 14.97 4.01
C GLY A 55 1.70 15.05 5.48
N ILE A 56 0.46 15.47 5.73
CA ILE A 56 -0.11 15.56 7.08
C ILE A 56 -0.20 14.16 7.71
N SER A 57 -0.71 13.17 6.97
CA SER A 57 -0.89 11.81 7.49
C SER A 57 0.46 11.14 7.78
N ALA A 58 1.52 11.41 7.00
CA ALA A 58 2.87 10.96 7.30
C ALA A 58 3.37 11.52 8.64
N GLY A 59 3.15 12.82 8.88
CA GLY A 59 3.48 13.47 10.14
C GLY A 59 2.72 12.87 11.33
N ILE A 60 1.43 12.57 11.15
CA ILE A 60 0.62 11.90 12.18
C ILE A 60 1.15 10.50 12.48
N ILE A 61 1.45 9.68 11.46
CA ILE A 61 2.00 8.33 11.66
C ILE A 61 3.32 8.37 12.44
N ILE A 62 4.24 9.26 12.06
CA ILE A 62 5.52 9.44 12.76
C ILE A 62 5.30 9.91 14.19
N LEU A 63 4.38 10.85 14.41
CA LEU A 63 4.07 11.36 15.76
C LEU A 63 3.46 10.27 16.64
N LEU A 64 2.48 9.51 16.13
CA LEU A 64 1.86 8.41 16.87
C LEU A 64 2.89 7.35 17.25
N GLU A 65 3.80 7.03 16.32
CA GLU A 65 4.86 6.08 16.59
C GLU A 65 5.88 6.59 17.62
N ALA A 66 6.27 7.87 17.53
CA ALA A 66 7.12 8.51 18.51
C ALA A 66 6.46 8.54 19.90
N LEU A 67 5.16 8.81 19.98
CA LEU A 67 4.38 8.79 21.22
C LEU A 67 4.28 7.37 21.79
N ARG A 68 4.05 6.35 20.96
CA ARG A 68 4.06 4.94 21.37
C ARG A 68 5.39 4.56 22.03
N LEU A 69 6.50 5.02 21.47
CA LEU A 69 7.85 4.74 21.96
C LEU A 69 8.32 5.67 23.11
N SER A 70 7.59 6.76 23.38
CA SER A 70 8.01 7.80 24.34
C SER A 70 7.98 7.37 25.82
N ARG A 71 7.31 6.25 26.14
CA ARG A 71 7.05 5.78 27.52
C ARG A 71 6.28 6.79 28.39
N ILE A 72 5.51 7.69 27.78
CA ILE A 72 4.65 8.65 28.47
C ILE A 72 3.28 8.02 28.71
N GLU A 73 3.03 7.59 29.94
CA GLU A 73 1.73 7.08 30.35
C GLU A 73 0.68 8.19 30.50
N PRO A 74 -0.61 7.96 30.13
CA PRO A 74 -1.19 6.69 29.64
C PRO A 74 -1.10 6.50 28.12
N ILE A 75 -0.52 7.46 27.39
CA ILE A 75 -0.56 7.51 25.92
C ILE A 75 0.25 6.35 25.31
N SER A 76 1.46 6.10 25.82
CA SER A 76 2.30 5.00 25.32
C SER A 76 1.63 3.64 25.48
N ALA A 77 1.03 3.34 26.64
CA ALA A 77 0.34 2.07 26.86
C ALA A 77 -0.89 1.91 25.96
N ALA A 78 -1.68 2.97 25.79
CA ALA A 78 -2.85 2.92 24.90
C ALA A 78 -2.46 2.64 23.45
N LEU A 79 -1.43 3.32 22.94
CA LEU A 79 -0.92 3.11 21.59
C LEU A 79 -0.25 1.74 21.42
N GLN A 80 0.45 1.26 22.43
CA GLN A 80 1.04 -0.08 22.42
C GLN A 80 -0.03 -1.16 22.39
N ALA A 81 -1.08 -1.04 23.22
CA ALA A 81 -2.20 -1.98 23.23
C ALA A 81 -2.93 -2.01 21.87
N ALA A 82 -3.13 -0.85 21.24
CA ALA A 82 -3.68 -0.78 19.89
C ALA A 82 -2.75 -1.45 18.87
N PHE A 83 -1.44 -1.23 18.95
CA PHE A 83 -0.46 -1.87 18.06
C PHE A 83 -0.44 -3.41 18.21
N ASP A 84 -0.51 -3.92 19.43
CA ASP A 84 -0.46 -5.36 19.71
C ASP A 84 -1.64 -6.13 19.09
N ILE A 85 -2.79 -5.46 18.87
CA ILE A 85 -3.94 -6.03 18.15
C ILE A 85 -3.59 -6.31 16.68
N TYR A 86 -2.83 -5.42 16.04
CA TYR A 86 -2.57 -5.47 14.59
C TYR A 86 -1.21 -6.07 14.21
N CYS A 87 -0.26 -6.09 15.15
CA CYS A 87 1.09 -6.60 14.97
C CYS A 87 1.10 -8.06 14.47
N ASP A 88 1.84 -8.31 13.40
CA ASP A 88 2.09 -9.65 12.84
C ASP A 88 3.49 -10.17 13.22
N GLU A 89 3.80 -11.43 12.91
CA GLU A 89 5.13 -12.05 13.07
C GLU A 89 6.27 -11.29 12.38
N LYS A 90 5.93 -10.28 11.58
CA LYS A 90 6.81 -9.51 10.71
C LYS A 90 7.16 -8.16 11.30
N ASP A 91 6.38 -7.71 12.26
CA ASP A 91 6.62 -6.50 13.03
C ASP A 91 7.49 -6.78 14.27
N CYS A 92 8.41 -7.75 14.19
CA CYS A 92 9.34 -8.15 15.26
C CYS A 92 10.34 -7.05 15.70
N GLY A 93 10.20 -5.82 15.20
CA GLY A 93 11.06 -4.69 15.49
C GLY A 93 10.47 -3.73 16.52
N VAL A 94 11.24 -2.69 16.84
CA VAL A 94 10.77 -1.57 17.68
C VAL A 94 9.66 -0.78 16.98
N LEU A 95 9.69 -0.74 15.65
CA LEU A 95 8.77 0.04 14.82
C LEU A 95 7.66 -0.82 14.21
N ALA A 96 6.49 -0.21 14.02
CA ALA A 96 5.34 -0.76 13.32
C ALA A 96 5.58 -0.79 11.80
N MET A 97 6.48 -1.67 11.35
CA MET A 97 7.02 -1.66 9.99
C MET A 97 5.96 -1.90 8.91
N THR A 98 5.07 -2.87 9.09
CA THR A 98 4.04 -3.22 8.10
C THR A 98 3.16 -2.02 7.69
N PRO A 99 2.47 -1.32 8.62
CA PRO A 99 1.66 -0.16 8.25
C PRO A 99 2.49 1.02 7.74
N ILE A 100 3.72 1.20 8.22
CA ILE A 100 4.64 2.24 7.75
C ILE A 100 5.02 1.97 6.28
N TYR A 101 5.46 0.76 5.94
CA TYR A 101 5.87 0.41 4.58
C TYR A 101 4.72 0.47 3.59
N LEU A 102 3.53 -0.01 3.96
CA LEU A 102 2.34 0.15 3.13
C LEU A 102 2.05 1.63 2.86
N TYR A 103 2.02 2.46 3.90
CA TYR A 103 1.70 3.87 3.78
C TYR A 103 2.71 4.62 2.90
N PHE A 104 4.01 4.46 3.19
CA PHE A 104 5.05 5.11 2.41
C PHE A 104 5.15 4.53 0.99
N GLY A 105 4.89 3.24 0.80
CA GLY A 105 4.79 2.63 -0.53
C GLY A 105 3.71 3.29 -1.39
N LEU A 106 2.58 3.67 -0.80
CA LEU A 106 1.51 4.41 -1.49
C LEU A 106 1.83 5.91 -1.64
N ALA A 107 2.45 6.53 -0.64
CA ALA A 107 2.63 7.99 -0.57
C ALA A 107 3.90 8.54 -1.23
N CYS A 108 5.00 7.77 -1.27
CA CYS A 108 6.28 8.22 -1.83
C CYS A 108 6.17 8.81 -3.25
N PRO A 109 5.43 8.20 -4.19
CA PRO A 109 5.29 8.78 -5.53
C PRO A 109 4.66 10.17 -5.53
N LEU A 110 3.71 10.44 -4.63
CA LEU A 110 3.07 11.76 -4.48
C LEU A 110 4.05 12.83 -3.99
N ALA A 111 5.03 12.45 -3.17
CA ALA A 111 6.03 13.37 -2.66
C ALA A 111 7.15 13.64 -3.69
N LEU A 112 7.49 12.64 -4.51
CA LEU A 112 8.64 12.70 -5.43
C LEU A 112 8.28 13.25 -6.81
N VAL A 113 7.04 13.06 -7.26
CA VAL A 113 6.62 13.41 -8.62
C VAL A 113 5.85 14.72 -8.59
N PRO A 114 6.34 15.79 -9.22
CA PRO A 114 5.66 17.07 -9.23
C PRO A 114 4.40 17.02 -10.10
N TRP A 115 3.26 17.46 -9.57
CA TRP A 115 2.01 17.58 -10.33
C TRP A 115 2.06 18.71 -11.36
N ARG A 116 1.76 18.40 -12.63
CA ARG A 116 1.83 19.36 -13.75
C ARG A 116 0.48 19.86 -14.27
N GLY A 117 -0.63 19.47 -13.63
CA GLY A 117 -1.94 20.12 -13.80
C GLY A 117 -2.75 19.76 -15.06
N SER A 118 -2.22 18.96 -15.99
CA SER A 118 -2.93 18.64 -17.23
C SER A 118 -3.69 17.33 -17.17
N LYS A 119 -3.02 16.21 -16.83
CA LYS A 119 -3.59 14.85 -16.79
C LYS A 119 -2.83 13.96 -15.81
N MET A 120 -3.46 12.87 -15.36
CA MET A 120 -2.86 11.97 -14.38
C MET A 120 -1.60 11.31 -14.96
N GLU A 121 -0.48 11.44 -14.24
CA GLU A 121 0.80 10.85 -14.61
C GLU A 121 0.91 9.43 -14.03
N LEU A 122 1.44 8.50 -14.82
CA LEU A 122 1.62 7.10 -14.42
C LEU A 122 2.49 6.99 -13.17
N GLU A 123 3.50 7.85 -13.05
CA GLU A 123 4.43 7.91 -11.94
C GLU A 123 3.72 8.18 -10.61
N LEU A 124 2.73 9.06 -10.58
CA LEU A 124 1.95 9.36 -9.37
C LEU A 124 1.16 8.14 -8.87
N MET A 125 0.78 7.24 -9.79
CA MET A 125 0.04 6.02 -9.48
C MET A 125 0.94 4.82 -9.17
N SER A 126 2.26 4.95 -9.35
CA SER A 126 3.20 3.81 -9.24
C SER A 126 3.13 3.10 -7.88
N GLY A 127 2.88 3.83 -6.80
CA GLY A 127 2.68 3.27 -5.47
C GLY A 127 1.42 2.42 -5.40
N VAL A 128 0.28 2.97 -5.81
CA VAL A 128 -1.00 2.24 -5.88
C VAL A 128 -0.90 1.00 -6.79
N LEU A 129 -0.21 1.12 -7.92
CA LEU A 129 -0.01 0.03 -8.86
C LEU A 129 0.89 -1.06 -8.27
N ALA A 130 2.04 -0.70 -7.71
CA ALA A 130 3.00 -1.67 -7.20
C ALA A 130 2.56 -2.30 -5.87
N THR A 131 2.25 -1.49 -4.85
CA THR A 131 1.91 -1.99 -3.50
C THR A 131 0.43 -2.31 -3.34
N GLY A 132 -0.46 -1.59 -4.02
CA GLY A 132 -1.89 -1.88 -3.96
C GLY A 132 -2.27 -3.07 -4.83
N ILE A 133 -2.04 -2.96 -6.13
CA ILE A 133 -2.49 -3.96 -7.12
C ILE A 133 -1.48 -5.10 -7.26
N GLY A 134 -0.20 -4.78 -7.46
CA GLY A 134 0.86 -5.74 -7.74
C GLY A 134 1.10 -6.71 -6.59
N ASP A 135 1.32 -6.19 -5.38
CA ASP A 135 1.55 -7.01 -4.19
C ASP A 135 0.33 -7.86 -3.81
N THR A 136 -0.87 -7.26 -3.82
CA THR A 136 -2.11 -8.02 -3.59
C THR A 136 -2.26 -9.16 -4.62
N ALA A 137 -1.93 -8.91 -5.89
CA ALA A 137 -1.96 -9.92 -6.93
C ALA A 137 -0.94 -11.04 -6.69
N ALA A 138 0.32 -10.69 -6.39
CA ALA A 138 1.36 -11.67 -6.06
C ALA A 138 0.96 -12.53 -4.86
N SER A 139 0.49 -11.92 -3.78
CA SER A 139 0.17 -12.64 -2.55
C SER A 139 -1.10 -13.49 -2.66
N TRP A 140 -2.13 -13.04 -3.37
CA TRP A 140 -3.38 -13.80 -3.55
C TRP A 140 -3.23 -14.91 -4.59
N PHE A 141 -2.81 -14.56 -5.80
CA PHE A 141 -2.70 -15.53 -6.89
C PHE A 141 -1.45 -16.40 -6.76
N GLY A 142 -0.35 -15.87 -6.26
CA GLY A 142 0.85 -16.66 -5.97
C GLY A 142 0.63 -17.70 -4.87
N HIS A 143 -0.17 -17.40 -3.84
CA HIS A 143 -0.54 -18.40 -2.84
C HIS A 143 -1.48 -19.48 -3.40
N ARG A 144 -2.41 -19.11 -4.30
CA ARG A 144 -3.44 -20.02 -4.81
C ARG A 144 -3.00 -20.88 -5.99
N TYR A 145 -2.10 -20.36 -6.83
CA TYR A 145 -1.71 -20.93 -8.11
C TYR A 145 -0.19 -21.06 -8.28
N GLY A 146 0.61 -20.54 -7.35
CA GLY A 146 2.06 -20.61 -7.44
C GLY A 146 2.58 -22.02 -7.18
N VAL A 147 3.51 -22.44 -8.03
CA VAL A 147 4.14 -23.77 -7.97
C VAL A 147 5.66 -23.63 -8.04
N ASN A 148 6.15 -22.73 -8.89
CA ASN A 148 7.58 -22.55 -9.12
C ASN A 148 8.11 -21.41 -8.24
N TYR A 149 8.89 -21.74 -7.22
CA TYR A 149 9.49 -20.76 -6.32
C TYR A 149 10.76 -20.15 -6.89
N TRP A 150 11.00 -18.87 -6.59
CA TRP A 150 12.28 -18.24 -6.87
C TRP A 150 13.39 -18.88 -6.01
N PRO A 151 14.60 -19.10 -6.55
CA PRO A 151 15.69 -19.71 -5.79
C PRO A 151 16.01 -18.90 -4.52
N GLY A 152 15.88 -19.53 -3.34
CA GLY A 152 16.15 -18.88 -2.07
C GLY A 152 15.09 -17.86 -1.63
N SER A 153 13.88 -17.90 -2.18
CA SER A 153 12.78 -17.00 -1.82
C SER A 153 11.49 -17.77 -1.57
N SER A 154 10.62 -17.23 -0.71
CA SER A 154 9.26 -17.75 -0.49
C SER A 154 8.28 -17.32 -1.58
N ARG A 155 8.71 -16.47 -2.53
CA ARG A 155 7.89 -15.97 -3.64
C ARG A 155 7.86 -16.94 -4.80
N THR A 156 6.75 -16.97 -5.51
CA THR A 156 6.56 -17.79 -6.71
C THR A 156 6.73 -16.97 -7.99
N MET A 157 7.30 -17.58 -9.03
CA MET A 157 7.42 -17.00 -10.36
C MET A 157 6.04 -16.66 -10.93
N GLU A 158 5.03 -17.50 -10.67
CA GLU A 158 3.65 -17.21 -11.05
C GLU A 158 3.11 -15.98 -10.32
N GLY A 159 3.39 -15.84 -9.02
CA GLY A 159 3.02 -14.65 -8.25
C GLY A 159 3.63 -13.36 -8.84
N THR A 160 4.90 -13.40 -9.21
CA THR A 160 5.58 -12.29 -9.93
C THR A 160 4.89 -12.00 -11.28
N ALA A 161 4.51 -13.03 -12.04
CA ALA A 161 3.80 -12.85 -13.30
C ALA A 161 2.40 -12.24 -13.10
N PHE A 162 1.66 -12.65 -12.07
CA PHE A 162 0.37 -12.05 -11.71
C PHE A 162 0.52 -10.59 -11.28
N ASN A 163 1.55 -10.25 -10.51
CA ASN A 163 1.85 -8.87 -10.14
C ASN A 163 2.01 -7.98 -11.39
N VAL A 164 2.93 -8.36 -12.30
CA VAL A 164 3.16 -7.59 -13.54
C VAL A 164 1.90 -7.55 -14.41
N GLY A 165 1.24 -8.69 -14.58
CA GLY A 165 0.05 -8.81 -15.43
C GLY A 165 -1.12 -7.95 -14.94
N LEU A 166 -1.44 -7.97 -13.65
CA LEU A 166 -2.54 -7.18 -13.11
C LEU A 166 -2.22 -5.68 -13.09
N GLN A 167 -0.97 -5.26 -12.89
CA GLN A 167 -0.58 -3.87 -13.07
C GLN A 167 -0.81 -3.41 -14.52
N MET A 168 -0.42 -4.22 -15.51
CA MET A 168 -0.66 -3.93 -16.93
C MET A 168 -2.14 -3.81 -17.26
N VAL A 169 -2.98 -4.72 -16.73
CA VAL A 169 -4.43 -4.69 -16.90
C VAL A 169 -5.03 -3.45 -16.25
N ALA A 170 -4.59 -3.07 -15.05
CA ALA A 170 -5.05 -1.87 -14.37
C ALA A 170 -4.74 -0.60 -15.18
N VAL A 171 -3.50 -0.45 -15.67
CA VAL A 171 -3.11 0.68 -16.51
C VAL A 171 -3.89 0.70 -17.83
N TYR A 172 -4.14 -0.47 -18.42
CA TYR A 172 -4.99 -0.58 -19.61
C TYR A 172 -6.41 -0.04 -19.35
N PHE A 173 -7.04 -0.39 -18.22
CA PHE A 173 -8.35 0.17 -17.85
C PHE A 173 -8.29 1.69 -17.63
N LEU A 174 -7.27 2.19 -16.94
CA LEU A 174 -7.10 3.64 -16.73
C LEU A 174 -6.95 4.40 -18.05
N HIS A 175 -6.26 3.81 -19.02
CA HIS A 175 -6.15 4.36 -20.36
C HIS A 175 -7.47 4.28 -21.14
N LEU A 176 -8.19 3.15 -21.04
CA LEU A 176 -9.49 2.94 -21.68
C LEU A 176 -10.56 3.95 -21.21
N PHE A 177 -10.55 4.32 -19.93
CA PHE A 177 -11.45 5.34 -19.36
C PHE A 177 -10.94 6.77 -19.49
N GLU A 178 -9.86 7.00 -20.25
CA GLU A 178 -9.24 8.32 -20.47
C GLU A 178 -8.78 9.01 -19.18
N TRP A 179 -8.59 8.25 -18.10
CA TRP A 179 -8.05 8.77 -16.84
C TRP A 179 -6.53 8.93 -16.88
N LEU A 180 -5.86 8.22 -17.79
CA LEU A 180 -4.41 8.26 -17.97
C LEU A 180 -4.04 8.75 -19.37
N ASP A 181 -3.17 9.76 -19.43
CA ASP A 181 -2.52 10.21 -20.66
C ASP A 181 -1.01 10.15 -20.50
N ALA A 182 -0.47 8.96 -20.75
CA ALA A 182 0.95 8.69 -20.64
C ALA A 182 1.44 8.10 -21.97
N PRO A 183 2.41 8.76 -22.66
CA PRO A 183 3.01 8.17 -23.85
C PRO A 183 3.74 6.88 -23.46
N HIS A 184 3.68 5.88 -24.34
CA HIS A 184 4.34 4.58 -24.16
C HIS A 184 4.00 3.88 -22.83
N TRP A 185 2.76 4.04 -22.34
CA TRP A 185 2.33 3.47 -21.05
C TRP A 185 2.60 1.97 -20.94
N VAL A 186 2.48 1.21 -22.04
CA VAL A 186 2.73 -0.24 -22.08
C VAL A 186 4.16 -0.57 -21.66
N VAL A 187 5.14 0.06 -22.30
CA VAL A 187 6.57 -0.22 -22.06
C VAL A 187 6.97 0.30 -20.68
N ARG A 188 6.50 1.50 -20.32
CA ARG A 188 6.82 2.12 -19.01
C ARG A 188 6.29 1.29 -17.85
N THR A 189 5.02 0.88 -17.93
CA THR A 189 4.41 0.02 -16.90
C THR A 189 5.08 -1.35 -16.88
N GLY A 190 5.29 -1.97 -18.05
CA GLY A 190 5.89 -3.30 -18.13
C GLY A 190 7.30 -3.35 -17.52
N VAL A 191 8.15 -2.36 -17.82
CA VAL A 191 9.50 -2.28 -17.26
C VAL A 191 9.44 -1.98 -15.76
N ALA A 192 8.67 -0.97 -15.33
CA ALA A 192 8.59 -0.60 -13.92
C ALA A 192 8.04 -1.74 -13.05
N ALA A 193 6.95 -2.36 -13.48
CA ALA A 193 6.34 -3.49 -12.79
C ALA A 193 7.27 -4.71 -12.76
N ALA A 194 7.96 -5.03 -13.86
CA ALA A 194 8.90 -6.14 -13.89
C ALA A 194 10.09 -5.90 -12.94
N VAL A 195 10.68 -4.70 -12.96
CA VAL A 195 11.79 -4.35 -12.06
C VAL A 195 11.34 -4.42 -10.60
N SER A 196 10.20 -3.81 -10.27
CA SER A 196 9.65 -3.85 -8.90
C SER A 196 9.35 -5.28 -8.45
N ALA A 197 8.76 -6.11 -9.31
CA ALA A 197 8.40 -7.49 -8.95
C ALA A 197 9.62 -8.42 -8.86
N LEU A 198 10.71 -8.12 -9.60
CA LEU A 198 11.98 -8.84 -9.46
C LEU A 198 12.74 -8.46 -8.20
N VAL A 199 12.74 -7.16 -7.84
CA VAL A 199 13.28 -6.71 -6.56
C VAL A 199 12.53 -7.42 -5.44
N GLU A 200 11.20 -7.40 -5.48
CA GLU A 200 10.33 -8.09 -4.51
C GLU A 200 10.61 -9.60 -4.41
N ALA A 201 10.86 -10.26 -5.54
CA ALA A 201 11.19 -11.68 -5.56
C ALA A 201 12.52 -12.02 -4.87
N GLN A 202 13.47 -11.07 -4.88
CA GLN A 202 14.82 -11.24 -4.32
C GLN A 202 14.94 -10.71 -2.90
N THR A 203 14.07 -9.80 -2.48
CA THR A 203 14.03 -9.28 -1.11
C THR A 203 13.33 -10.27 -0.19
N GLN A 204 14.07 -10.80 0.79
CA GLN A 204 13.49 -11.59 1.89
C GLN A 204 12.97 -10.71 3.04
N GLN A 205 13.38 -9.45 3.06
CA GLN A 205 12.94 -8.49 4.06
C GLN A 205 11.68 -7.82 3.55
N VAL A 206 10.57 -8.22 4.18
CA VAL A 206 9.22 -7.66 4.06
C VAL A 206 8.46 -8.15 2.82
N ASP A 207 7.69 -9.23 2.97
CA ASP A 207 6.26 -9.07 3.27
C ASP A 207 5.87 -9.91 4.43
#